data_AF-A0A1S0UC91-F1
#
_entry.id   AF-A0A1S0UC91-F1
#
_cell.length_a   1.000
_cell.length_b   1.000
_cell.length_c   1.000
_cell.angle_alpha   90.00
_cell.angle_beta   90.00
_cell.angle_gamma   90.00
#
_symmetry.space_group_name_H-M   'P 1'
#
loop_
_entity.id
_entity.type
_entity.pdbx_description
1 polymer ?
#
loop_
_entity_poly.entity_id
_entity_poly.type
_entity_poly.pdbx_seq_one_letter_code
_entity_poly.pdbx_strand_id
1 'polypeptide(L)'
;MLVTACSSANKLVDISVEIHTFYPSLLVFRQILQAKVAGSLNRVKFFVPGGVERSDFYRLVVRAQDDNESFEEIIPGAPDLRNIYLQTDKTVYKPTDAVKLRALPLTTSGKLYGGSLDFALVNPDGFELIHKIRPTSNNRFLAVEFQLPHHLAFGEWKIVARPDRQKQHIYSITFQVQKYELSQFRVHVLARETDDLDLYEIDVLARYANGRQISGKVSIWCDCDANNNKSVISSDSGKSFLCILKSSKPAIVTVATLSTNKAAV
;
A
#
# COMPACT_ATOMS: atom_id res chain seq x y z
N MET A 1 -30.66 10.41 16.56
CA MET A 1 -30.91 11.54 17.48
C MET A 1 -32.41 11.77 17.55
N LEU A 2 -32.99 11.88 18.75
CA LEU A 2 -34.40 12.23 18.97
C LEU A 2 -34.45 13.72 19.36
N VAL A 3 -35.06 14.56 18.53
CA VAL A 3 -35.32 15.98 18.85
C VAL A 3 -36.80 16.08 19.24
N THR A 4 -37.07 16.58 20.44
CA THR A 4 -38.44 16.71 20.97
C THR A 4 -38.67 18.17 21.33
N ALA A 5 -39.69 18.80 20.75
CA ALA A 5 -40.01 20.20 21.04
C ALA A 5 -40.63 20.34 22.44
N CYS A 6 -40.39 21.49 23.08
CA CYS A 6 -40.77 21.77 24.47
C CYS A 6 -42.29 21.95 24.69
N SER A 7 -43.15 21.77 23.68
CA SER A 7 -44.61 21.93 23.81
C SER A 7 -45.40 20.68 23.41
N SER A 8 -46.24 20.22 24.34
CA SER A 8 -47.13 19.07 24.22
C SER A 8 -48.30 19.35 23.28
N ALA A 9 -48.18 18.91 22.03
CA ALA A 9 -49.25 18.44 21.14
C ALA A 9 -48.64 18.23 19.76
N ASN A 10 -49.11 17.24 19.01
CA ASN A 10 -48.80 16.91 17.60
C ASN A 10 -48.57 18.14 16.69
N LYS A 11 -47.42 18.78 16.83
CA LYS A 11 -46.97 19.89 16.00
C LYS A 11 -45.88 19.33 15.12
N LEU A 12 -46.09 19.49 13.84
CA LEU A 12 -45.03 19.37 12.87
C LEU A 12 -44.06 20.53 13.14
N VAL A 13 -42.78 20.21 13.26
CA VAL A 13 -41.73 21.15 13.63
C VAL A 13 -40.73 21.20 12.48
N ASP A 14 -40.34 22.41 12.08
CA ASP A 14 -39.22 22.57 11.16
C ASP A 14 -37.90 22.41 11.91
N ILE A 15 -36.98 21.62 11.36
CA ILE A 15 -35.67 21.38 11.96
C ILE A 15 -34.60 21.97 11.04
N SER A 16 -33.87 22.98 11.53
CA SER A 16 -32.70 23.53 10.85
C SER A 16 -31.46 22.75 11.26
N VAL A 17 -30.77 22.19 10.27
CA VAL A 17 -29.50 21.50 10.44
C VAL A 17 -28.42 22.30 9.73
N GLU A 18 -27.41 22.70 10.49
CA GLU A 18 -26.26 23.46 10.01
C GLU A 18 -24.97 22.72 10.33
N ILE A 19 -24.00 22.79 9.44
CA ILE A 19 -22.67 22.22 9.64
C ILE A 19 -21.66 23.33 9.41
N HIS A 20 -20.81 23.53 10.40
CA HIS A 20 -19.78 24.55 10.41
C HIS A 20 -18.39 23.91 10.45
N THR A 21 -17.40 24.55 9.83
CA THR A 21 -15.98 24.20 10.07
C THR A 21 -15.61 24.48 11.54
N PHE A 22 -14.66 23.71 12.07
CA PHE A 22 -14.30 23.84 13.49
C PHE A 22 -13.53 25.14 13.80
N TYR A 23 -12.60 25.54 12.93
CA TYR A 23 -11.83 26.78 13.07
C TYR A 23 -11.25 27.26 11.71
N PRO A 24 -11.56 28.48 11.23
CA PRO A 24 -12.62 29.38 11.73
C PRO A 24 -14.00 28.75 11.55
N SER A 25 -15.02 29.24 12.26
CA SER A 25 -16.40 28.73 12.10
C SER A 25 -17.04 29.32 10.83
N LEU A 26 -17.12 28.52 9.78
CA LEU A 26 -17.73 28.86 8.49
C LEU A 26 -18.87 27.89 8.21
N LEU A 27 -20.03 28.40 7.79
CA LEU A 27 -21.17 27.58 7.41
C LEU A 27 -20.87 26.84 6.10
N VAL A 28 -20.78 25.51 6.17
CA VAL A 28 -20.50 24.62 5.04
C VAL A 28 -21.78 24.06 4.43
N PHE A 29 -22.76 23.79 5.28
CA PHE A 29 -24.00 23.15 4.85
C PHE A 29 -25.16 23.63 5.71
N ARG A 30 -26.30 23.84 5.08
CA ARG A 30 -27.56 24.18 5.74
C ARG A 30 -28.71 23.46 5.06
N GLN A 31 -29.55 22.81 5.85
CA GLN A 31 -30.80 22.22 5.39
C GLN A 31 -31.91 22.42 6.41
N ILE A 32 -33.08 22.81 5.93
CA ILE A 32 -34.29 22.90 6.75
C ILE A 32 -35.18 21.71 6.40
N LEU A 33 -35.44 20.87 7.40
CA LEU A 33 -36.37 19.74 7.30
C LEU A 33 -37.75 20.23 7.71
N GLN A 34 -38.61 20.44 6.73
CA GLN A 34 -39.95 20.97 7.00
C GLN A 34 -40.89 19.91 7.56
N ALA A 35 -41.78 20.38 8.42
CA ALA A 35 -42.95 19.68 8.91
C ALA A 35 -42.64 18.27 9.44
N LYS A 36 -41.69 18.15 10.37
CA LYS A 36 -41.27 16.87 10.97
C LYS A 36 -42.04 16.57 12.24
N VAL A 37 -42.41 15.29 12.42
CA VAL A 37 -43.03 14.81 13.66
C VAL A 37 -41.98 14.79 14.77
N ALA A 38 -42.29 15.39 15.92
CA ALA A 38 -41.42 15.36 17.10
C ALA A 38 -41.04 13.91 17.47
N GLY A 39 -39.77 13.68 17.78
CA GLY A 39 -39.24 12.34 18.11
C GLY A 39 -39.06 11.37 16.93
N SER A 40 -39.37 11.76 15.69
CA SER A 40 -39.12 10.92 14.51
C SER A 40 -37.65 10.93 14.08
N LEU A 41 -37.18 9.80 13.52
CA LEU A 41 -35.84 9.70 12.96
C LEU A 41 -35.75 10.48 11.64
N ASN A 42 -34.80 11.41 11.58
CA ASN A 42 -34.50 12.17 10.38
C ASN A 42 -33.07 11.87 9.90
N ARG A 43 -32.87 11.78 8.58
CA ARG A 43 -31.57 11.51 7.96
C ARG A 43 -31.17 12.68 7.08
N VAL A 44 -30.03 13.28 7.39
CA VAL A 44 -29.39 14.33 6.58
C VAL A 44 -28.10 13.77 6.01
N LYS A 45 -27.80 14.13 4.76
CA LYS A 45 -26.54 13.82 4.10
C LYS A 45 -25.95 15.13 3.62
N PHE A 46 -24.65 15.31 3.83
CA PHE A 46 -23.91 16.45 3.30
C PHE A 46 -22.65 15.94 2.59
N PHE A 47 -22.19 16.68 1.58
CA PHE A 47 -20.93 16.40 0.94
C PHE A 47 -19.80 17.04 1.75
N VAL A 48 -18.70 16.31 1.96
CA VAL A 48 -17.51 16.87 2.59
C VAL A 48 -16.91 17.90 1.62
N PRO A 49 -16.81 19.18 2.01
CA PRO A 49 -16.30 20.23 1.14
C PRO A 49 -14.80 20.04 0.84
N GLY A 50 -14.37 20.60 -0.29
CA GLY A 50 -12.96 20.71 -0.66
C GLY A 50 -12.35 22.05 -0.25
N GLY A 51 -11.04 22.22 -0.50
CA GLY A 51 -10.36 23.50 -0.30
C GLY A 51 -10.30 23.92 1.17
N VAL A 52 -10.51 25.21 1.43
CA VAL A 52 -10.36 25.83 2.76
C VAL A 52 -11.45 25.41 3.76
N GLU A 53 -12.57 24.88 3.28
CA GLU A 53 -13.67 24.37 4.11
C GLU A 53 -13.47 22.89 4.51
N ARG A 54 -12.45 22.23 3.95
CA ARG A 54 -12.12 20.85 4.29
C ARG A 54 -11.50 20.79 5.68
N SER A 55 -12.09 19.97 6.56
CA SER A 55 -11.69 19.89 7.96
C SER A 55 -11.69 18.44 8.46
N ASP A 56 -10.82 18.18 9.44
CA ASP A 56 -10.77 16.90 10.14
C ASP A 56 -12.00 16.64 11.01
N PHE A 57 -12.68 17.72 11.42
CA PHE A 57 -13.88 17.71 12.25
C PHE A 57 -14.80 18.85 11.83
N TYR A 58 -16.11 18.61 11.88
CA TYR A 58 -17.13 19.63 11.68
C TYR A 58 -17.98 19.77 12.94
N ARG A 59 -18.54 20.96 13.13
CA ARG A 59 -19.51 21.24 14.18
C ARG A 59 -20.91 21.15 13.57
N LEU A 60 -21.68 20.17 14.01
CA LEU A 60 -23.09 20.03 13.70
C LEU A 60 -23.89 20.91 14.68
N VAL A 61 -24.76 21.76 14.16
CA VAL A 61 -25.69 22.58 14.93
C VAL A 61 -27.11 22.24 14.48
N VAL A 62 -27.95 21.78 15.41
CA VAL A 62 -29.35 21.45 15.14
C VAL A 62 -30.25 22.37 15.96
N ARG A 63 -31.23 22.98 15.29
CA ARG A 63 -32.21 23.88 15.90
C ARG A 63 -33.62 23.45 15.49
N ALA A 64 -34.49 23.28 16.48
CA ALA A 64 -35.92 23.10 16.23
C ALA A 64 -36.60 24.47 16.13
N GLN A 65 -37.65 24.56 15.32
CA GLN A 65 -38.51 25.73 15.27
C GLN A 65 -39.11 26.03 16.65
N ASP A 66 -39.08 27.30 17.04
CA ASP A 66 -39.56 27.84 18.32
C ASP A 66 -38.78 27.37 19.58
N ASP A 67 -37.64 26.69 19.41
CA ASP A 67 -36.72 26.37 20.49
C ASP A 67 -35.58 27.41 20.56
N ASN A 68 -35.24 27.83 21.77
CA ASN A 68 -34.15 28.79 22.00
C ASN A 68 -32.81 28.08 22.23
N GLU A 69 -32.84 26.77 22.49
CA GLU A 69 -31.63 25.95 22.62
C GLU A 69 -31.25 25.31 21.28
N SER A 70 -29.95 25.23 21.03
CA SER A 70 -29.40 24.49 19.89
C SER A 70 -28.56 23.34 20.40
N PHE A 71 -28.71 22.19 19.76
CA PHE A 71 -27.81 21.06 20.00
C PHE A 71 -26.56 21.22 19.15
N GLU A 72 -25.39 21.07 19.78
CA GLU A 72 -24.10 21.07 19.11
C GLU A 72 -23.38 19.73 19.31
N GLU A 73 -22.82 19.19 18.23
CA GLU A 73 -21.99 17.98 18.28
C GLU A 73 -20.81 18.09 17.31
N ILE A 74 -19.68 17.48 17.67
CA ILE A 74 -18.53 17.38 16.78
C ILE A 74 -18.65 16.08 15.99
N ILE A 75 -18.72 16.19 14.67
CA ILE A 75 -18.77 15.05 13.76
C ILE A 75 -17.43 14.90 13.02
N PRO A 76 -16.99 13.67 12.72
CA PRO A 76 -15.74 13.44 12.00
C PRO A 76 -15.83 13.96 10.56
N GLY A 77 -14.78 14.63 10.12
CA GLY A 77 -14.57 15.06 8.74
C GLY A 77 -13.44 14.30 8.05
N ALA A 78 -13.09 14.72 6.84
CA ALA A 78 -11.99 14.15 6.07
C ALA A 78 -10.80 15.13 6.05
N PRO A 79 -9.58 14.68 6.45
CA PRO A 79 -8.39 15.53 6.34
C PRO A 79 -8.20 16.01 4.90
N ASP A 80 -7.55 17.16 4.73
CA ASP A 80 -7.03 17.59 3.42
C ASP A 80 -5.81 16.73 3.05
N LEU A 81 -6.07 15.45 2.78
CA LEU A 81 -5.09 14.45 2.39
C LEU A 81 -5.55 13.83 1.09
N ARG A 82 -4.79 14.08 0.02
CA ARG A 82 -5.02 13.50 -1.31
C ARG A 82 -4.37 12.13 -1.41
N ASN A 83 -3.09 12.04 -1.05
CA ASN A 83 -2.33 10.80 -1.13
C ASN A 83 -1.14 10.80 -0.17
N ILE A 84 -0.70 9.61 0.24
CA ILE A 84 0.60 9.38 0.89
C ILE A 84 1.43 8.51 -0.04
N TYR A 85 2.42 9.10 -0.69
CA TYR A 85 3.38 8.32 -1.50
C TYR A 85 4.37 7.64 -0.57
N LEU A 86 4.44 6.31 -0.66
CA LEU A 86 5.28 5.47 0.18
C LEU A 86 6.38 4.85 -0.67
N GLN A 87 7.60 4.80 -0.13
CA GLN A 87 8.74 4.14 -0.75
C GLN A 87 9.60 3.49 0.32
N THR A 88 9.94 2.22 0.14
CA THR A 88 10.93 1.52 0.97
C THR A 88 12.32 1.58 0.31
N ASP A 89 13.38 1.44 1.11
CA ASP A 89 14.76 1.42 0.59
C ASP A 89 15.11 0.14 -0.19
N LYS A 90 14.38 -0.96 0.07
CA LYS A 90 14.49 -2.23 -0.64
C LYS A 90 13.10 -2.80 -0.92
N THR A 91 13.00 -3.69 -1.90
CA THR A 91 11.79 -4.49 -2.16
C THR A 91 11.83 -5.86 -1.46
N VAL A 92 13.02 -6.30 -1.05
CA VAL A 92 13.27 -7.58 -0.38
C VAL A 92 14.18 -7.36 0.83
N TYR A 93 13.78 -7.90 1.99
CA TYR A 93 14.49 -7.78 3.26
C TYR A 93 14.80 -9.16 3.86
N LYS A 94 15.81 -9.18 4.73
CA LYS A 94 16.16 -10.31 5.58
C LYS A 94 15.54 -10.17 6.97
N PRO A 95 15.42 -11.28 7.73
CA PRO A 95 15.29 -11.19 9.17
C PRO A 95 16.36 -10.26 9.76
N THR A 96 15.99 -9.46 10.77
CA THR A 96 16.82 -8.44 11.43
C THR A 96 17.18 -7.20 10.61
N ASP A 97 16.80 -7.11 9.33
CA ASP A 97 16.94 -5.86 8.58
C ASP A 97 16.03 -4.77 9.17
N ALA A 98 16.48 -3.53 9.04
CA ALA A 98 15.66 -2.34 9.27
C ALA A 98 15.00 -1.92 7.95
N VAL A 99 13.67 -1.89 7.92
CA VAL A 99 12.88 -1.38 6.79
C VAL A 99 12.83 0.14 6.88
N LYS A 100 13.49 0.83 5.95
CA LYS A 100 13.48 2.30 5.90
C LYS A 100 12.43 2.77 4.92
N LEU A 101 11.47 3.51 5.43
CA LEU A 101 10.34 4.06 4.71
C LEU A 101 10.53 5.57 4.54
N ARG A 102 10.31 6.03 3.31
CA ARG A 102 10.08 7.42 2.96
C ARG A 102 8.59 7.60 2.65
N ALA A 103 7.94 8.52 3.35
CA ALA A 103 6.56 8.89 3.12
C ALA A 103 6.44 10.36 2.72
N LEU A 104 5.69 10.64 1.66
CA LEU A 104 5.41 11.97 1.14
C LEU A 104 3.89 12.19 1.12
N PRO A 105 3.32 12.78 2.18
CA PRO A 105 1.90 13.05 2.26
C PRO A 105 1.57 14.39 1.59
N LEU A 106 0.64 14.38 0.65
CA LEU A 106 0.21 15.55 -0.11
C LEU A 106 -1.26 15.87 0.14
N THR A 107 -1.52 17.16 0.34
CA THR A 107 -2.85 17.77 0.32
C THR A 107 -3.46 17.76 -1.08
N THR A 108 -4.74 18.08 -1.19
CA THR A 108 -5.41 18.25 -2.49
C THR A 108 -4.81 19.39 -3.33
N SER A 109 -4.20 20.39 -2.68
CA SER A 109 -3.48 21.49 -3.34
C SER A 109 -2.06 21.13 -3.81
N GLY A 110 -1.59 19.91 -3.53
CA GLY A 110 -0.23 19.46 -3.84
C GLY A 110 0.84 19.92 -2.84
N LYS A 111 0.47 20.62 -1.77
CA LYS A 111 1.36 20.97 -0.65
C LYS A 111 1.56 19.78 0.29
N LEU A 112 2.63 19.79 1.09
CA LEU A 112 2.84 18.81 2.15
C LEU A 112 1.70 18.88 3.17
N TYR A 113 1.16 17.71 3.55
CA TYR A 113 0.13 17.60 4.58
C TYR A 113 0.71 17.92 5.96
N GLY A 114 0.09 18.82 6.73
CA GLY A 114 0.60 19.28 8.03
C GLY A 114 0.18 18.43 9.24
N GLY A 115 -0.70 17.44 9.06
CA GLY A 115 -1.18 16.59 10.15
C GLY A 115 -0.25 15.39 10.44
N SER A 116 -0.33 14.88 11.67
CA SER A 116 0.41 13.68 12.06
C SER A 116 -0.09 12.44 11.31
N LEU A 117 0.79 11.46 11.10
CA LEU A 117 0.47 10.18 10.48
C LEU A 117 0.86 9.01 11.40
N ASP A 118 -0.02 8.02 11.49
CA ASP A 118 0.23 6.71 12.09
C ASP A 118 0.72 5.74 11.00
N PHE A 119 1.86 5.11 11.26
CA PHE A 119 2.43 4.06 10.43
C PHE A 119 2.39 2.73 11.18
N ALA A 120 1.87 1.68 10.56
CA ALA A 120 1.78 0.34 11.15
C ALA A 120 2.53 -0.68 10.29
N LEU A 121 3.39 -1.49 10.92
CA LEU A 121 4.00 -2.66 10.29
C LEU A 121 3.06 -3.85 10.41
N VAL A 122 2.70 -4.45 9.27
CA VAL A 122 1.75 -5.55 9.17
C VAL A 122 2.48 -6.81 8.70
N ASN A 123 2.29 -7.90 9.45
CA ASN A 123 2.86 -9.20 9.10
C ASN A 123 2.06 -9.90 7.97
N PRO A 124 2.55 -11.04 7.44
CA PRO A 124 1.87 -11.76 6.37
C PRO A 124 0.47 -12.27 6.74
N ASP A 125 0.22 -12.53 8.02
CA ASP A 125 -1.09 -12.96 8.52
C ASP A 125 -2.10 -11.81 8.68
N GLY A 126 -1.67 -10.56 8.43
CA GLY A 126 -2.53 -9.37 8.51
C GLY A 126 -2.56 -8.66 9.86
N PHE A 127 -1.73 -9.05 10.83
CA PHE A 127 -1.63 -8.41 12.14
C PHE A 127 -0.73 -7.18 12.11
N GLU A 128 -1.22 -6.06 12.64
CA GLU A 128 -0.44 -4.85 12.90
C GLU A 128 0.44 -5.06 14.15
N LEU A 129 1.76 -5.14 13.96
CA LEU A 129 2.71 -5.47 15.04
C LEU A 129 3.27 -4.23 15.75
N ILE A 130 3.60 -3.20 14.98
CA ILE A 130 4.32 -2.02 15.49
C ILE A 130 3.68 -0.76 14.90
N HIS A 131 3.40 0.22 15.76
CA HIS A 131 2.90 1.53 15.34
C HIS A 131 3.92 2.64 15.63
N LYS A 132 4.00 3.61 14.72
CA LYS A 132 4.81 4.82 14.88
C LYS A 132 4.01 6.03 14.42
N ILE A 133 3.75 6.96 15.34
CA ILE A 133 3.16 8.25 15.00
C ILE A 133 4.28 9.24 14.68
N ARG A 134 4.14 9.97 13.57
CA ARG A 134 5.08 11.00 13.15
C ARG A 134 4.33 12.28 12.79
N PRO A 135 4.65 13.42 13.44
CA PRO A 135 4.18 14.72 12.96
C PRO A 135 4.89 15.03 11.64
N THR A 136 4.19 15.64 10.69
CA THR A 136 4.86 16.22 9.52
C THR A 136 5.69 17.41 9.97
N SER A 137 7.01 17.29 9.87
CA SER A 137 7.95 18.39 10.04
C SER A 137 8.15 19.13 8.72
N ASN A 138 8.81 20.29 8.75
CA ASN A 138 9.19 21.08 7.57
C ASN A 138 10.19 20.36 6.64
N ASN A 139 10.46 19.07 6.84
CA ASN A 139 11.29 18.27 5.97
C ASN A 139 10.53 17.91 4.68
N ARG A 140 11.27 17.72 3.58
CA ARG A 140 10.69 17.34 2.27
C ARG A 140 9.93 16.02 2.29
N PHE A 141 10.21 15.12 3.24
CA PHE A 141 9.53 13.84 3.41
C PHE A 141 9.65 13.36 4.87
N LEU A 142 8.77 12.43 5.24
CA LEU A 142 8.81 11.71 6.51
C LEU A 142 9.70 10.47 6.37
N ALA A 143 10.66 10.32 7.28
CA ALA A 143 11.46 9.11 7.41
C ALA A 143 10.94 8.28 8.58
N VAL A 144 10.62 7.01 8.32
CA VAL A 144 10.17 6.04 9.31
C VAL A 144 11.01 4.79 9.15
N GLU A 145 11.37 4.16 10.27
CA GLU A 145 12.17 2.93 10.24
C GLU A 145 11.46 1.87 11.06
N PHE A 146 11.40 0.63 10.58
CA PHE A 146 10.83 -0.50 11.30
C PHE A 146 11.86 -1.63 11.39
N GLN A 147 12.17 -2.07 12.61
CA GLN A 147 13.06 -3.20 12.83
C GLN A 147 12.29 -4.50 12.68
N LEU A 148 12.72 -5.39 11.80
CA LEU A 148 12.10 -6.70 11.65
C LEU A 148 12.49 -7.64 12.81
N PRO A 149 11.54 -8.40 13.38
CA PRO A 149 11.84 -9.39 14.41
C PRO A 149 12.83 -10.46 13.93
N HIS A 150 13.62 -11.04 14.86
CA HIS A 150 14.54 -12.14 14.52
C HIS A 150 13.77 -13.41 14.11
N HIS A 151 12.70 -13.72 14.84
CA HIS A 151 11.78 -14.82 14.53
C HIS A 151 10.53 -14.23 13.87
N LEU A 152 10.41 -14.41 12.56
CA LEU A 152 9.31 -13.87 11.77
C LEU A 152 8.82 -14.88 10.72
N ALA A 153 7.63 -14.64 10.19
CA ALA A 153 7.13 -15.37 9.03
C ALA A 153 7.70 -14.78 7.74
N PHE A 154 8.22 -15.64 6.87
CA PHE A 154 8.60 -15.25 5.52
C PHE A 154 7.36 -14.98 4.65
N GLY A 155 7.50 -14.14 3.63
CA GLY A 155 6.44 -13.79 2.70
C GLY A 155 6.26 -12.28 2.56
N GLU A 156 5.07 -11.88 2.13
CA GLU A 156 4.74 -10.49 1.89
C GLU A 156 4.37 -9.77 3.20
N TRP A 157 5.12 -8.73 3.51
CA TRP A 157 4.86 -7.81 4.61
C TRP A 157 4.33 -6.49 4.05
N LYS A 158 3.65 -5.72 4.88
CA LYS A 158 3.04 -4.45 4.47
C LYS A 158 3.28 -3.37 5.52
N ILE A 159 3.51 -2.14 5.07
CA ILE A 159 3.41 -0.96 5.93
C ILE A 159 2.15 -0.21 5.55
N VAL A 160 1.33 0.10 6.54
CA VAL A 160 0.13 0.93 6.43
C VAL A 160 0.43 2.32 6.96
N ALA A 161 -0.05 3.35 6.28
CA ALA A 161 0.02 4.75 6.68
C ALA A 161 -1.38 5.38 6.67
N ARG A 162 -1.74 6.08 7.73
CA ARG A 162 -3.06 6.71 7.91
C ARG A 162 -2.96 7.99 8.75
N PRO A 163 -3.79 9.01 8.49
CA PRO A 163 -3.83 10.22 9.32
C PRO A 163 -4.41 9.95 10.71
N ASP A 164 -5.35 9.02 10.80
CA ASP A 164 -6.00 8.61 12.03
C ASP A 164 -6.39 7.12 11.90
N ARG A 165 -6.31 6.37 13.00
CA ARG A 165 -6.69 4.95 13.06
C ARG A 165 -8.16 4.71 12.82
N GLN A 166 -9.02 5.68 13.15
CA GLN A 166 -10.47 5.58 12.99
C GLN A 166 -10.94 6.02 11.59
N LYS A 167 -10.08 6.68 10.82
CA LYS A 167 -10.44 7.20 9.49
C LYS A 167 -10.19 6.16 8.41
N GLN A 168 -11.04 6.15 7.39
CA GLN A 168 -10.95 5.23 6.24
C GLN A 168 -9.78 5.52 5.27
N HIS A 169 -8.97 6.55 5.53
CA HIS A 169 -7.89 6.96 4.64
C HIS A 169 -6.64 6.10 4.91
N ILE A 170 -6.54 4.99 4.21
CA ILE A 170 -5.49 3.98 4.39
C ILE A 170 -4.65 3.91 3.11
N TYR A 171 -3.34 4.07 3.27
CA TYR A 171 -2.35 3.92 2.20
C TYR A 171 -1.36 2.83 2.60
N SER A 172 -0.85 2.07 1.65
CA SER A 172 0.07 0.99 1.99
C SER A 172 1.10 0.70 0.93
N ILE A 173 2.23 0.13 1.36
CA ILE A 173 3.25 -0.44 0.50
C ILE A 173 3.61 -1.83 1.01
N THR A 174 3.86 -2.76 0.09
CA THR A 174 4.28 -4.13 0.41
C THR A 174 5.76 -4.34 0.10
N PHE A 175 6.37 -5.29 0.80
CA PHE A 175 7.74 -5.75 0.57
C PHE A 175 7.86 -7.22 0.95
N GLN A 176 8.84 -7.91 0.38
CA GLN A 176 9.06 -9.33 0.65
C GLN A 176 10.08 -9.52 1.76
N VAL A 177 9.81 -10.44 2.68
CA VAL A 177 10.79 -10.92 3.65
C VAL A 177 11.09 -12.38 3.34
N GLN A 178 12.34 -12.65 2.99
CA GLN A 178 12.79 -13.99 2.67
C GLN A 178 14.18 -14.23 3.26
N LYS A 179 14.59 -15.48 3.32
CA LYS A 179 15.99 -15.82 3.62
C LYS A 179 16.85 -15.39 2.44
N TYR A 180 17.23 -14.12 2.41
CA TYR A 180 18.00 -13.58 1.30
C TYR A 180 19.47 -13.91 1.51
N GLU A 181 20.02 -14.76 0.64
CA GLU A 181 21.44 -14.81 0.36
C GLU A 181 21.71 -13.90 -0.83
N LEU A 182 22.60 -12.92 -0.65
CA LEU A 182 22.99 -12.05 -1.76
C LEU A 182 23.78 -12.92 -2.73
N SER A 183 23.15 -13.34 -3.82
CA SER A 183 23.86 -14.07 -4.87
C SER A 183 25.01 -13.19 -5.36
N GLN A 184 26.22 -13.74 -5.35
CA GLN A 184 27.41 -13.02 -5.80
C GLN A 184 27.42 -12.80 -7.32
N PHE A 185 26.48 -13.42 -8.03
CA PHE A 185 26.35 -13.37 -9.48
C PHE A 185 24.91 -13.12 -9.92
N ARG A 186 24.76 -12.53 -11.10
CA ARG A 186 23.51 -12.35 -11.83
C ARG A 186 23.52 -13.23 -13.06
N VAL A 187 22.38 -13.84 -13.36
CA VAL A 187 22.17 -14.64 -14.58
C VAL A 187 21.06 -13.95 -15.37
N HIS A 188 21.35 -13.63 -16.63
CA HIS A 188 20.40 -13.12 -17.60
C HIS A 188 20.12 -14.22 -18.61
N VAL A 189 18.85 -14.51 -18.85
CA VAL A 189 18.41 -15.51 -19.82
C VAL A 189 17.48 -14.86 -20.81
N LEU A 190 17.78 -15.01 -22.10
CA LEU A 190 16.95 -14.55 -23.21
C LEU A 190 16.61 -15.76 -24.06
N ALA A 191 15.32 -16.09 -24.13
CA ALA A 191 14.82 -17.11 -25.04
C ALA A 191 14.22 -16.45 -26.28
N ARG A 192 14.50 -17.00 -27.46
CA ARG A 192 13.98 -16.55 -28.75
C ARG A 192 13.37 -17.74 -29.49
N GLU A 193 12.19 -17.51 -30.05
CA GLU A 193 11.59 -18.44 -31.02
C GLU A 193 12.38 -18.39 -32.32
N THR A 194 12.49 -19.53 -32.99
CA THR A 194 13.08 -19.62 -34.33
C THR A 194 11.98 -19.92 -35.35
N ASP A 195 12.33 -19.94 -36.65
CA ASP A 195 11.39 -20.30 -37.72
C ASP A 195 10.93 -21.78 -37.65
N ASP A 196 11.60 -22.60 -36.83
CA ASP A 196 11.21 -23.96 -36.50
C ASP A 196 10.43 -23.98 -35.17
N LEU A 197 9.18 -24.43 -35.23
CA LEU A 197 8.25 -24.51 -34.10
C LEU A 197 8.76 -25.39 -32.96
N ASP A 198 9.65 -26.34 -33.26
CA ASP A 198 10.27 -27.26 -32.30
C ASP A 198 11.68 -26.79 -31.89
N LEU A 199 12.01 -25.51 -32.07
CA LEU A 199 13.35 -24.97 -31.79
C LEU A 199 13.28 -23.57 -31.14
N TYR A 200 13.87 -23.48 -29.94
CA TYR A 200 14.13 -22.24 -29.24
C TYR A 200 15.64 -21.97 -29.16
N GLU A 201 16.05 -20.72 -29.26
CA GLU A 201 17.41 -20.29 -28.98
C GLU A 201 17.45 -19.61 -27.61
N ILE A 202 18.41 -20.00 -26.76
CA ILE A 202 18.50 -19.49 -25.37
C ILE A 202 19.89 -18.93 -25.13
N ASP A 203 19.98 -17.61 -25.03
CA ASP A 203 21.19 -16.93 -24.58
C ASP A 203 21.24 -16.87 -23.05
N VAL A 204 22.30 -17.42 -22.46
CA VAL A 204 22.56 -17.33 -21.02
C VAL A 204 23.82 -16.53 -20.76
N LEU A 205 23.68 -15.43 -20.02
CA LEU A 205 24.79 -14.59 -19.57
C LEU A 205 24.86 -14.58 -18.05
N ALA A 206 25.92 -15.17 -17.49
CA ALA A 206 26.23 -15.10 -16.07
C ALA A 206 27.41 -14.15 -15.82
N ARG A 207 27.30 -13.28 -14.82
CA ARG A 207 28.37 -12.35 -14.39
C ARG A 207 28.33 -12.16 -12.88
N TYR A 208 29.48 -11.88 -12.27
CA TYR A 208 29.49 -11.36 -10.90
C TYR A 208 28.71 -10.04 -10.81
N ALA A 209 28.21 -9.70 -9.62
CA ALA A 209 27.47 -8.45 -9.40
C ALA A 209 28.27 -7.17 -9.78
N ASN A 210 29.61 -7.26 -9.82
CA ASN A 210 30.53 -6.21 -10.27
C ASN A 210 30.81 -6.21 -11.79
N GLY A 211 30.11 -7.05 -12.56
CA GLY A 211 30.24 -7.16 -14.02
C GLY A 211 31.36 -8.06 -14.52
N ARG A 212 32.21 -8.61 -13.63
CA ARG A 212 33.29 -9.54 -14.02
C ARG A 212 32.72 -10.86 -14.56
N GLN A 213 33.44 -11.45 -15.50
CA GLN A 213 33.12 -12.78 -16.01
C GLN A 213 33.20 -13.82 -14.90
N ILE A 214 32.31 -14.80 -14.96
CA ILE A 214 32.27 -15.92 -14.03
C ILE A 214 32.53 -17.21 -14.83
N SER A 215 33.29 -18.12 -14.24
CA SER A 215 33.50 -19.47 -14.75
C SER A 215 32.78 -20.44 -13.81
N GLY A 216 31.95 -21.31 -14.37
CA GLY A 216 31.10 -22.23 -13.64
C GLY A 216 30.24 -23.04 -14.61
N LYS A 217 29.41 -23.91 -14.04
CA LYS A 217 28.52 -24.78 -14.79
C LYS A 217 27.08 -24.27 -14.69
N VAL A 218 26.43 -24.07 -15.83
CA VAL A 218 25.00 -23.73 -15.92
C VAL A 218 24.22 -25.03 -16.16
N SER A 219 23.17 -25.25 -15.39
CA SER A 219 22.16 -26.28 -15.69
C SER A 219 20.83 -25.62 -16.03
N ILE A 220 20.26 -25.98 -17.18
CA ILE A 220 18.95 -25.47 -17.62
C ILE A 220 17.95 -26.62 -17.55
N TRP A 221 16.79 -26.35 -16.96
CA TRP A 221 15.70 -27.30 -16.83
C TRP A 221 14.50 -26.77 -17.62
N CYS A 222 13.93 -27.63 -18.46
CA CYS A 222 12.73 -27.32 -19.21
C CYS A 222 11.62 -28.25 -18.72
N ASP A 223 10.47 -27.65 -18.41
CA ASP A 223 9.28 -28.43 -18.05
C ASP A 223 8.39 -28.55 -19.28
N CYS A 224 8.26 -29.79 -19.77
CA CYS A 224 7.42 -30.17 -20.90
C CYS A 224 6.32 -31.08 -20.35
N ASP A 225 5.06 -30.64 -20.44
CA ASP A 225 4.00 -30.94 -19.48
C ASP A 225 3.59 -32.44 -19.25
N ALA A 226 2.96 -32.64 -18.08
CA ALA A 226 2.22 -33.77 -17.49
C ALA A 226 2.95 -35.04 -16.96
N ASN A 227 4.08 -35.48 -17.53
CA ASN A 227 4.74 -36.73 -17.09
C ASN A 227 6.08 -36.54 -16.33
N ASN A 228 6.39 -35.32 -15.86
CA ASN A 228 7.57 -35.05 -15.01
C ASN A 228 8.93 -35.41 -15.65
N ASN A 229 9.03 -35.44 -16.98
CA ASN A 229 10.30 -35.71 -17.65
C ASN A 229 11.15 -34.44 -17.73
N LYS A 230 11.89 -34.18 -16.66
CA LYS A 230 12.89 -33.12 -16.56
C LYS A 230 14.14 -33.47 -17.39
N SER A 231 14.44 -32.71 -18.43
CA SER A 231 15.72 -32.80 -19.15
C SER A 231 16.73 -31.81 -18.54
N VAL A 232 17.97 -32.27 -18.30
CA VAL A 232 19.08 -31.47 -17.78
C VAL A 232 20.10 -31.27 -18.88
N ILE A 233 20.33 -30.02 -19.28
CA ILE A 233 21.43 -29.66 -20.17
C ILE A 233 22.50 -28.97 -19.33
N SER A 234 23.72 -29.51 -19.38
CA SER A 234 24.84 -29.10 -18.54
C SER A 234 25.92 -28.48 -19.42
N SER A 235 26.29 -27.21 -19.20
CA SER A 235 27.24 -26.48 -20.05
C SER A 235 28.21 -25.58 -19.24
N ASP A 236 29.38 -25.31 -19.81
CA ASP A 236 30.41 -24.42 -19.28
C ASP A 236 30.07 -22.95 -19.55
N SER A 237 30.12 -22.10 -18.53
CA SER A 237 29.81 -20.67 -18.65
C SER A 237 30.89 -19.94 -19.46
N GLY A 238 30.52 -19.34 -20.58
CA GLY A 238 31.44 -18.48 -21.35
C GLY A 238 31.20 -18.38 -22.86
N LYS A 239 30.26 -19.15 -23.43
CA LYS A 239 29.86 -19.04 -24.84
C LYS A 239 28.34 -18.95 -24.94
N SER A 240 27.82 -18.26 -25.96
CA SER A 240 26.42 -18.38 -26.36
C SER A 240 26.20 -19.82 -26.86
N PHE A 241 25.09 -20.45 -26.50
CA PHE A 241 24.81 -21.82 -26.89
C PHE A 241 23.39 -21.94 -27.43
N LEU A 242 23.24 -22.63 -28.56
CA LEU A 242 21.95 -22.99 -29.13
C LEU A 242 21.40 -24.23 -28.40
N CYS A 243 20.27 -24.09 -27.69
CA CYS A 243 19.60 -25.20 -27.01
C CYS A 243 18.38 -25.67 -27.81
N ILE A 244 18.52 -26.74 -28.58
CA ILE A 244 17.41 -27.31 -29.37
C ILE A 244 16.42 -28.04 -28.44
N LEU A 245 15.27 -27.42 -28.17
CA LEU A 245 14.16 -28.03 -27.43
C LEU A 245 13.09 -28.51 -28.41
N LYS A 246 13.18 -29.79 -28.83
CA LYS A 246 12.10 -30.43 -29.60
C LYS A 246 10.87 -30.65 -28.72
N SER A 247 9.92 -29.72 -28.73
CA SER A 247 8.63 -29.90 -28.07
C SER A 247 7.51 -29.28 -28.88
N SER A 248 6.52 -30.10 -29.24
CA SER A 248 5.33 -29.71 -30.01
C SER A 248 4.32 -28.85 -29.22
N LYS A 249 4.72 -28.31 -28.06
CA LYS A 249 3.89 -27.54 -27.13
C LYS A 249 4.72 -26.45 -26.42
N PRO A 250 4.09 -25.35 -25.97
CA PRO A 250 4.79 -24.28 -25.25
C PRO A 250 5.45 -24.81 -23.97
N ALA A 251 6.77 -24.68 -23.86
CA ALA A 251 7.57 -25.13 -22.73
C ALA A 251 7.89 -23.96 -21.78
N ILE A 252 7.80 -24.19 -20.47
CA ILE A 252 8.26 -23.22 -19.46
C ILE A 252 9.72 -23.55 -19.14
N VAL A 253 10.63 -22.64 -19.50
CA VAL A 253 12.06 -22.78 -19.20
C VAL A 253 12.36 -22.15 -17.85
N THR A 254 12.81 -22.96 -16.88
CA THR A 254 13.25 -22.47 -15.57
C THR A 254 14.74 -22.74 -15.42
N VAL A 255 15.54 -21.68 -15.36
CA VAL A 255 17.00 -21.81 -15.22
C VAL A 255 17.33 -22.11 -13.76
N ALA A 256 17.67 -23.37 -13.48
CA ALA A 256 18.00 -23.82 -12.13
C ALA A 256 19.50 -24.09 -12.01
N THR A 257 20.15 -23.18 -11.28
CA THR A 257 21.48 -23.29 -10.65
C THR A 257 22.70 -23.04 -11.55
N LEU A 258 23.48 -22.04 -11.14
CA LEU A 258 24.88 -21.85 -11.53
C LEU A 258 25.73 -22.38 -10.36
N SER A 259 26.54 -23.40 -10.59
CA SER A 259 27.52 -23.88 -9.60
C SER A 259 28.90 -23.38 -10.01
N THR A 260 29.57 -22.67 -9.10
CA THR A 260 30.97 -22.30 -9.26
C THR A 260 31.82 -23.30 -8.52
N ASN A 261 32.92 -23.75 -9.13
CA ASN A 261 33.96 -24.44 -8.36
C ASN A 261 34.52 -23.41 -7.37
N LYS A 262 34.27 -23.59 -6.07
CA LYS A 262 34.98 -22.86 -5.03
C LYS A 262 36.47 -23.14 -5.22
N ALA A 263 37.20 -22.22 -5.84
CA ALA A 263 38.59 -22.05 -5.49
C ALA A 263 38.59 -21.45 -4.08
N ALA A 264 38.97 -22.27 -3.11
CA ALA A 264 39.35 -21.76 -1.79
C ALA A 264 40.40 -20.67 -2.00
N VAL A 265 40.11 -19.49 -1.46
CA VAL A 265 41.12 -18.51 -1.06
C VAL A 265 41.14 -18.54 0.45
#